data_AF-D3UH10-F1
#
_entry.id   AF-D3UH10-F1
#
_cell.length_a   1.000
_cell.length_b   1.000
_cell.length_c   1.000
_cell.angle_alpha   90.00
_cell.angle_beta   90.00
_cell.angle_gamma   90.00
#
_symmetry.space_group_name_H-M   'P 1'
#
loop_
_entity.id
_entity.type
_entity.pdbx_description
1 polymer ?
#
loop_
_entity_poly.entity_id
_entity_poly.type
_entity_poly.pdbx_seq_one_letter_code
_entity_poly.pdbx_strand_id
1 'polypeptide(L)'
;MKIIVLALLYCSGIFAREILCEQRLDMLSQSLEIAAKKSDHSRQNSLRAQMEKLKAHCNNAEILQETQNYIKELQTQMAHHKKALQEAKLSKNETEIKKQMLEIELLHPQIIAAKLELLRLKDKIKNP
;
A
#
# COMPACT_ATOMS: atom_id res chain seq x y z
N MET A 1 33.07 -10.12 45.04
CA MET A 1 32.32 -11.34 44.66
C MET A 1 30.83 -11.05 44.77
N LYS A 2 30.09 -11.30 43.68
CA LYS A 2 28.67 -11.72 43.65
C LYS A 2 27.63 -10.67 44.10
N ILE A 3 26.56 -10.31 43.39
CA ILE A 3 25.89 -10.85 42.21
C ILE A 3 25.10 -9.70 41.55
N ILE A 4 25.13 -9.71 40.22
CA ILE A 4 24.31 -9.00 39.26
C ILE A 4 22.82 -9.06 39.64
N VAL A 5 22.19 -7.92 39.91
CA VAL A 5 20.72 -7.82 39.97
C VAL A 5 20.23 -7.13 38.70
N LEU A 6 19.95 -7.97 37.71
CA LEU A 6 18.69 -8.02 36.96
C LEU A 6 18.03 -6.63 36.79
N ALA A 7 18.18 -5.86 35.71
CA ALA A 7 18.08 -6.22 34.29
C ALA A 7 16.86 -7.12 33.99
N LEU A 8 15.68 -6.78 34.50
CA LEU A 8 14.42 -7.44 34.16
C LEU A 8 13.24 -6.47 34.38
N LEU A 9 13.08 -5.50 33.49
CA LEU A 9 11.81 -4.75 33.31
C LEU A 9 11.75 -3.99 31.97
N TYR A 10 12.45 -4.50 30.95
CA TYR A 10 12.34 -4.05 29.56
C TYR A 10 11.79 -5.21 28.72
N CYS A 11 10.53 -5.61 28.97
CA CYS A 11 9.81 -6.54 28.09
C CYS A 11 8.30 -6.29 28.07
N SER A 12 7.87 -5.04 28.27
CA SER A 12 6.62 -4.57 27.67
C SER A 12 6.92 -4.07 26.26
N GLY A 13 7.47 -4.97 25.44
CA GLY A 13 7.42 -4.81 24.00
C GLY A 13 5.95 -4.84 23.64
N ILE A 14 5.41 -3.65 23.42
CA ILE A 14 4.08 -3.39 22.92
C ILE A 14 3.92 -4.28 21.70
N PHE A 15 3.21 -5.40 21.86
CA PHE A 15 2.56 -6.07 20.72
C PHE A 15 1.46 -5.10 20.30
N ALA A 16 1.86 -4.00 19.65
CA ALA A 16 0.95 -3.25 18.82
C ALA A 16 0.54 -4.29 17.78
N ARG A 17 -0.66 -4.84 17.94
CA ARG A 17 -1.19 -5.79 17.00
C ARG A 17 -1.30 -5.05 15.69
N GLU A 18 -0.36 -5.30 14.78
CA GLU A 18 -0.30 -4.65 13.49
C GLU A 18 -1.42 -5.24 12.61
N ILE A 19 -2.66 -4.81 12.88
CA ILE A 19 -3.90 -5.35 12.30
C ILE A 19 -3.89 -5.34 10.77
N LEU A 20 -3.21 -4.37 10.15
CA LEU A 20 -3.07 -4.30 8.70
C LEU A 20 -2.08 -5.35 8.17
N CYS A 21 -1.06 -5.69 8.95
CA CYS A 21 -0.11 -6.77 8.64
C CYS A 21 -0.79 -8.13 8.70
N GLU A 22 -1.61 -8.37 9.72
CA GLU A 22 -2.44 -9.59 9.81
C GLU A 22 -3.35 -9.71 8.58
N GLN A 23 -4.02 -8.63 8.17
CA GLN A 23 -4.87 -8.65 6.98
C GLN A 23 -4.08 -8.94 5.69
N ARG A 24 -2.90 -8.33 5.50
CA ARG A 24 -2.06 -8.61 4.33
C ARG A 24 -1.54 -10.05 4.34
N LEU A 25 -1.19 -10.60 5.50
CA LEU A 25 -0.79 -11.99 5.64
C LEU A 25 -1.93 -12.96 5.30
N ASP A 26 -3.17 -12.64 5.69
CA ASP A 26 -4.34 -13.45 5.36
C ASP A 26 -4.64 -13.46 3.85
N MET A 27 -4.49 -12.32 3.16
CA MET A 27 -4.63 -12.29 1.70
C MET A 27 -3.55 -13.12 0.98
N LEU A 28 -2.31 -13.09 1.49
CA LEU A 28 -1.23 -13.92 0.96
C LEU A 28 -1.43 -15.40 1.25
N SER A 29 -1.96 -15.76 2.43
CA SER A 29 -2.26 -17.15 2.79
C SER A 29 -3.35 -17.74 1.89
N GLN A 30 -4.43 -16.98 1.63
CA GLN A 30 -5.48 -17.38 0.70
C GLN A 30 -4.93 -17.54 -0.73
N SER A 31 -4.07 -16.62 -1.18
CA SER A 31 -3.41 -16.71 -2.48
C SER A 31 -2.50 -17.94 -2.59
N LEU A 32 -1.83 -18.30 -1.49
CA LEU A 32 -0.97 -19.48 -1.41
C LEU A 32 -1.81 -20.76 -1.49
N GLU A 33 -2.97 -20.80 -0.83
CA GLU A 33 -3.91 -21.93 -0.91
C GLU A 33 -4.41 -22.13 -2.36
N ILE A 34 -4.75 -21.05 -3.05
CA ILE A 34 -5.15 -21.11 -4.46
C ILE A 34 -4.01 -21.64 -5.34
N ALA A 35 -2.77 -21.17 -5.11
CA ALA A 35 -1.59 -21.63 -5.86
C ALA A 35 -1.26 -23.10 -5.54
N ALA A 36 -1.47 -23.54 -4.31
CA ALA A 36 -1.32 -24.93 -3.89
C ALA A 36 -2.32 -25.85 -4.61
N LYS A 37 -3.61 -25.47 -4.67
CA LYS A 37 -4.65 -26.19 -5.40
C LYS A 37 -4.35 -26.33 -6.90
N LYS A 38 -3.65 -25.35 -7.48
CA LYS A 38 -3.24 -25.35 -8.89
C LYS A 38 -1.88 -26.02 -9.15
N SER A 39 -1.22 -26.58 -8.13
CA SER A 39 0.14 -27.14 -8.23
C SER A 39 1.18 -26.17 -8.82
N ASP A 40 0.97 -24.86 -8.64
CA ASP A 40 1.86 -23.81 -9.15
C ASP A 40 3.00 -23.56 -8.15
N HIS A 41 4.02 -24.41 -8.20
CA HIS A 41 5.14 -24.37 -7.24
C HIS A 41 5.97 -23.07 -7.31
N SER A 42 6.10 -22.47 -8.50
CA SER A 42 6.80 -21.20 -8.67
C SER A 42 6.08 -20.08 -7.91
N ARG A 43 4.76 -19.98 -8.11
CA ARG A 43 3.94 -18.99 -7.41
C ARG A 43 3.88 -19.25 -5.92
N GLN A 44 3.81 -20.50 -5.48
CA GLN A 44 3.86 -20.84 -4.04
C GLN A 44 5.15 -20.35 -3.39
N ASN A 45 6.31 -20.56 -4.02
CA ASN A 45 7.59 -20.10 -3.48
C ASN A 45 7.68 -18.58 -3.41
N SER A 46 7.18 -17.88 -4.45
CA SER A 46 7.10 -16.41 -4.44
C SER A 46 6.21 -15.89 -3.33
N LEU A 47 5.02 -16.48 -3.13
CA LEU A 47 4.08 -16.08 -2.09
C LEU A 47 4.64 -16.33 -0.69
N ARG A 48 5.31 -17.47 -0.45
CA ARG A 48 6.00 -17.72 0.83
C ARG A 48 7.09 -16.70 1.11
N ALA A 49 7.91 -16.36 0.11
CA ALA A 49 8.96 -15.35 0.26
C ALA A 49 8.36 -13.97 0.57
N GLN A 50 7.24 -13.61 -0.05
CA GLN A 50 6.51 -12.37 0.26
C GLN A 50 5.95 -12.38 1.68
N MET A 51 5.38 -13.50 2.15
CA MET A 51 4.89 -13.63 3.52
C MET A 51 6.02 -13.48 4.54
N GLU A 52 7.19 -14.09 4.33
CA GLU A 52 8.33 -13.97 5.24
C GLU A 52 8.88 -12.53 5.30
N LYS A 53 8.98 -11.86 4.14
CA LYS A 53 9.35 -10.44 4.10
C LYS A 53 8.35 -9.56 4.84
N LEU A 54 7.06 -9.83 4.65
CA LEU A 54 6.00 -9.10 5.33
C LEU A 54 6.07 -9.33 6.85
N LYS A 55 6.25 -10.56 7.33
CA LYS A 55 6.42 -10.82 8.78
C LYS A 55 7.63 -10.12 9.39
N ALA A 56 8.72 -10.00 8.64
CA ALA A 56 9.97 -9.43 9.14
C ALA A 56 9.94 -7.89 9.28
N HIS A 57 9.14 -7.21 8.45
CA HIS A 57 9.22 -5.75 8.33
C HIS A 57 7.89 -5.02 8.42
N CYS A 58 6.76 -5.73 8.44
CA CYS A 58 5.47 -5.06 8.38
C CYS A 58 5.12 -4.31 9.66
N ASN A 59 4.74 -3.05 9.48
CA ASN A 59 4.04 -2.27 10.47
C ASN A 59 2.93 -1.44 9.81
N ASN A 60 1.90 -1.09 10.58
CA ASN A 60 0.75 -0.32 10.11
C ASN A 60 1.17 1.06 9.56
N ALA A 61 2.20 1.68 10.15
CA ALA A 61 2.67 3.00 9.73
C ALA A 61 3.25 2.97 8.31
N GLU A 62 4.04 1.96 7.97
CA GLU A 62 4.58 1.73 6.62
C GLU A 62 3.45 1.50 5.61
N ILE A 63 2.45 0.65 5.94
CA ILE A 63 1.30 0.42 5.06
C ILE A 63 0.52 1.71 4.79
N LEU A 64 0.30 2.52 5.84
CA LEU A 64 -0.34 3.83 5.68
C LEU A 64 0.52 4.77 4.85
N GLN A 65 1.84 4.78 5.04
CA GLN A 65 2.78 5.62 4.31
C GLN A 65 2.86 5.24 2.83
N GLU A 66 2.89 3.95 2.51
CA GLU A 66 2.81 3.43 1.12
C GLU A 66 1.56 3.96 0.43
N THR A 67 0.41 3.85 1.11
CA THR A 67 -0.88 4.29 0.56
C THR A 67 -0.90 5.82 0.36
N GLN A 68 -0.34 6.60 1.29
CA GLN A 68 -0.20 8.05 1.15
C GLN A 68 0.74 8.45 0.01
N ASN A 69 1.88 7.76 -0.12
CA ASN A 69 2.84 7.98 -1.20
C ASN A 69 2.19 7.71 -2.56
N TYR A 70 1.42 6.63 -2.67
CA TYR A 70 0.67 6.31 -3.89
C TYR A 70 -0.36 7.39 -4.24
N ILE A 71 -1.12 7.90 -3.26
CA ILE A 71 -2.03 9.04 -3.48
C ILE A 71 -1.26 10.26 -3.99
N LYS A 72 -0.11 10.58 -3.39
CA LYS A 72 0.73 11.72 -3.79
C LYS A 72 1.27 11.55 -5.21
N GLU A 73 1.65 10.34 -5.58
CA GLU A 73 2.10 10.00 -6.94
C GLU A 73 0.97 10.25 -7.95
N LEU A 74 -0.23 9.70 -7.72
CA LEU A 74 -1.39 9.92 -8.59
C LEU A 74 -1.75 11.40 -8.71
N GLN A 75 -1.70 12.15 -7.61
CA GLN A 75 -1.92 13.60 -7.62
C GLN A 75 -0.86 14.35 -8.44
N THR A 76 0.40 13.92 -8.36
CA THR A 76 1.50 14.49 -9.14
C THR A 76 1.33 14.20 -10.63
N GLN A 77 0.96 12.97 -11.00
CA GLN A 77 0.63 12.60 -12.37
C GLN A 77 -0.54 13.44 -12.89
N MET A 78 -1.62 13.58 -12.10
CA MET A 78 -2.77 14.41 -12.49
C MET A 78 -2.38 15.88 -12.68
N ALA A 79 -1.50 16.43 -11.84
CA ALA A 79 -0.99 17.80 -12.00
C ALA A 79 -0.17 17.96 -13.29
N HIS A 80 0.65 16.97 -13.63
CA HIS A 80 1.40 16.94 -14.88
C HIS A 80 0.46 16.95 -16.09
N HIS A 81 -0.57 16.09 -16.12
CA HIS A 81 -1.56 16.05 -17.20
C HIS A 81 -2.36 17.35 -17.30
N LYS A 82 -2.72 17.98 -16.17
CA LYS A 82 -3.38 19.29 -16.17
C LYS A 82 -2.51 20.38 -16.79
N LYS A 83 -1.20 20.37 -16.52
CA LYS A 83 -0.25 21.31 -17.14
C LYS A 83 -0.15 21.06 -18.65
N ALA A 84 0.04 19.80 -19.06
CA ALA A 84 0.10 19.43 -20.48
C ALA A 84 -1.20 19.78 -21.23
N LEU A 85 -2.37 19.65 -20.58
CA LEU A 85 -3.65 20.09 -21.13
C LEU A 85 -3.69 21.60 -21.37
N GLN A 86 -3.14 22.41 -20.46
CA GLN A 86 -3.07 23.86 -20.65
C GLN A 86 -2.18 24.22 -21.84
N GLU A 87 -1.02 23.59 -21.95
CA GLU A 87 -0.10 23.78 -23.09
C GLU A 87 -0.75 23.37 -24.42
N ALA A 88 -1.44 22.22 -24.45
CA ALA A 88 -2.15 21.74 -25.63
C ALA A 88 -3.30 22.67 -26.06
N LYS A 89 -4.00 23.29 -25.09
CA LYS A 89 -5.04 24.30 -25.36
C LYS A 89 -4.45 25.57 -25.97
N LEU A 90 -3.30 26.03 -25.48
CA LEU A 90 -2.61 27.20 -26.05
C LEU A 90 -2.13 26.93 -27.48
N SER A 91 -1.64 25.72 -27.75
CA SER A 91 -1.20 25.30 -29.09
C SER A 91 -2.33 24.83 -30.00
N LYS A 92 -3.59 24.81 -29.52
CA LYS A 92 -4.77 24.29 -30.24
C LYS A 92 -4.60 22.87 -30.79
N ASN A 93 -3.86 22.03 -30.06
CA ASN A 93 -3.63 20.63 -30.45
C ASN A 93 -4.78 19.76 -29.92
N GLU A 94 -5.85 19.62 -30.70
CA GLU A 94 -7.07 18.89 -30.33
C GLU A 94 -6.83 17.43 -29.93
N THR A 95 -5.88 16.74 -30.57
CA THR A 95 -5.52 15.36 -30.23
C THR A 95 -4.93 15.29 -28.83
N GLU A 96 -3.99 16.18 -28.52
CA GLU A 96 -3.37 16.21 -27.21
C GLU A 96 -4.34 16.70 -26.13
N ILE A 97 -5.24 17.64 -26.45
CA ILE A 97 -6.32 18.07 -25.54
C ILE A 97 -7.17 16.86 -25.12
N LYS A 98 -7.67 16.08 -26.08
CA LYS A 98 -8.51 14.91 -25.79
C LYS A 98 -7.76 13.85 -24.97
N LYS A 99 -6.52 13.57 -25.34
CA LYS A 99 -5.67 12.61 -24.61
C LYS A 99 -5.46 13.04 -23.16
N GLN A 100 -5.07 14.29 -22.93
CA GLN A 100 -4.80 14.78 -21.58
C GLN A 100 -6.07 14.86 -20.72
N MET A 101 -7.23 15.17 -21.33
CA MET A 101 -8.53 15.09 -20.64
C MET A 101 -8.85 13.66 -20.18
N LEU A 102 -8.67 12.67 -21.07
CA LEU A 102 -8.92 11.27 -20.74
C LEU A 102 -8.03 10.79 -19.59
N GLU A 103 -6.73 11.11 -19.61
CA GLU A 103 -5.82 10.74 -18.52
C GLU A 103 -6.24 11.34 -17.17
N ILE A 104 -6.69 12.60 -17.16
CA ILE A 104 -7.23 13.25 -15.95
C ILE A 104 -8.50 12.54 -15.47
N GLU A 105 -9.41 12.19 -16.37
CA GLU A 105 -10.65 11.47 -16.06
C GLU A 105 -10.38 10.06 -15.51
N LEU A 106 -9.33 9.39 -15.98
CA LEU A 106 -8.90 8.08 -15.46
C LEU A 106 -8.21 8.17 -14.10
N LEU A 107 -7.43 9.22 -13.84
CA LEU A 107 -6.73 9.40 -12.57
C LEU A 107 -7.66 9.81 -11.43
N HIS A 108 -8.74 10.54 -11.72
CA HIS A 108 -9.69 10.99 -10.70
C HIS A 108 -10.29 9.85 -9.85
N PRO A 109 -10.90 8.80 -10.44
CA PRO A 109 -11.44 7.68 -9.65
C PRO A 109 -10.33 6.89 -8.93
N GLN A 110 -9.12 6.79 -9.49
CA GLN A 110 -8.00 6.11 -8.83
C GLN A 110 -7.58 6.85 -7.55
N ILE A 111 -7.50 8.19 -7.58
CA ILE A 111 -7.21 9.00 -6.41
C ILE A 111 -8.31 8.84 -5.35
N ILE A 112 -9.58 8.82 -5.76
CA ILE A 112 -10.70 8.60 -4.83
C ILE A 112 -10.60 7.22 -4.18
N ALA A 113 -10.40 6.17 -4.97
CA ALA A 113 -10.27 4.81 -4.47
C ALA A 113 -9.10 4.67 -3.48
N ALA A 114 -7.94 5.24 -3.80
CA ALA A 114 -6.78 5.22 -2.90
C ALA A 114 -7.04 6.00 -1.59
N LYS A 115 -7.75 7.13 -1.65
CA LYS A 115 -8.14 7.89 -0.45
C LYS A 115 -9.14 7.13 0.43
N LEU A 116 -10.13 6.48 -0.18
CA LEU A 116 -11.08 5.64 0.53
C LEU A 116 -10.38 4.45 1.20
N GLU A 117 -9.42 3.83 0.51
CA GLU A 117 -8.59 2.77 1.09
C GLU A 117 -7.79 3.30 2.28
N LEU A 118 -7.16 4.47 2.17
CA LEU A 118 -6.45 5.08 3.30
C LEU A 118 -7.36 5.30 4.50
N LEU A 119 -8.60 5.75 4.29
CA LEU A 119 -9.59 5.91 5.36
C LEU A 119 -9.96 4.56 5.99
N ARG A 120 -10.24 3.54 5.16
CA ARG A 120 -10.55 2.18 5.59
C ARG A 120 -9.42 1.59 6.45
N LEU A 121 -8.16 1.79 6.05
CA LEU A 121 -7.00 1.34 6.80
C LEU A 121 -6.86 2.07 8.14
N LYS A 122 -7.06 3.40 8.16
CA LYS A 122 -7.06 4.18 9.41
C LYS A 122 -8.17 3.76 10.36
N ASP A 123 -9.36 3.50 9.84
CA ASP A 123 -10.51 3.09 10.64
C ASP A 123 -10.31 1.70 11.24
N LYS A 124 -9.67 0.78 10.50
CA LYS A 124 -9.27 -0.55 11.02
C LYS A 124 -8.25 -0.47 12.15
N ILE A 125 -7.32 0.47 12.11
CA ILE A 125 -6.38 0.66 13.22
C ILE A 125 -7.11 1.19 14.47
N LYS A 126 -8.09 2.08 14.27
CA LYS A 126 -8.89 2.66 15.37
C LYS A 126 -9.91 1.67 15.95
N ASN A 127 -10.47 0.81 15.10
CA ASN A 127 -11.46 -0.21 15.43
C ASN A 127 -10.96 -1.58 14.94
N PRO A 128 -9.98 -2.18 15.64
CA PRO A 128 -9.31 -3.42 15.22
C PRO A 128 -10.21 -4.67 15.27
#